data_AF-A0A154VEL7-F1
#
_entry.id   AF-A0A154VEL7-F1
#
_cell.length_a   1.000
_cell.length_b   1.000
_cell.length_c   1.000
_cell.angle_alpha   90.00
_cell.angle_beta   90.00
_cell.angle_gamma   90.00
#
_symmetry.space_group_name_H-M   'P 1'
#
loop_
_entity.id
_entity.type
_entity.pdbx_description
1 polymer ?
#
loop_
_entity_poly.entity_id
_entity_poly.type
_entity_poly.pdbx_seq_one_letter_code
_entity_poly.pdbx_strand_id
1 'polypeptide(L)'
;MTAAKHFIPLAEPAPREVPAPANDFLPRGTLTMADVRQRLSHGRSRPVAVEVIRPRKVNEFDVAEAALFPRLFWAIYVSPDFAGEADNDRLARAFQADMQTYADIMAPSQWADFRREMDRGADSVLGILVNWQIGEDGGWHSLKVFAVVFLLMLWVDRHAGQGMFTTDFKASAAEVFGHIQLMHRAEFQAIEPSAHKMLPKVIAKLKACGLFLWLPDYQGDGE
;
A
#
# COMPACT_ATOMS: atom_id res chain seq x y z
N MET A 1 4.16 -39.55 18.38
CA MET A 1 5.39 -38.75 18.35
C MET A 1 5.02 -37.37 17.85
N THR A 2 5.10 -36.37 18.71
CA THR A 2 4.66 -34.99 18.48
C THR A 2 5.74 -34.22 17.72
N ALA A 3 5.42 -33.74 16.52
CA ALA A 3 6.30 -32.88 15.74
C ALA A 3 6.44 -31.52 16.45
N ALA A 4 7.67 -31.16 16.81
CA ALA A 4 7.98 -29.90 17.47
C ALA A 4 7.75 -28.72 16.51
N LYS A 5 6.79 -27.83 16.85
CA LYS A 5 6.62 -26.52 16.21
C LYS A 5 7.90 -25.70 16.40
N HIS A 6 8.58 -25.39 15.30
CA HIS A 6 9.75 -24.53 15.29
C HIS A 6 9.30 -23.07 15.30
N PHE A 7 9.51 -22.39 16.43
CA PHE A 7 9.55 -20.92 16.51
C PHE A 7 11.00 -20.49 16.30
N ILE A 8 11.25 -19.52 15.41
CA ILE A 8 12.57 -18.91 15.20
C ILE A 8 12.38 -17.38 15.16
N PRO A 9 13.21 -16.60 15.88
CA PRO A 9 12.97 -15.19 16.15
C PRO A 9 13.27 -14.28 14.94
N LEU A 10 12.57 -13.14 14.91
CA LEU A 10 12.73 -12.05 13.94
C LEU A 10 14.19 -11.58 13.87
N ALA A 11 14.75 -11.53 12.66
CA ALA A 11 16.06 -10.94 12.41
C ALA A 11 15.96 -9.40 12.51
N GLU A 12 16.89 -8.79 13.24
CA GLU A 12 17.01 -7.33 13.34
C GLU A 12 17.33 -6.72 11.96
N PRO A 13 16.71 -5.58 11.59
CA PRO A 13 17.01 -4.93 10.32
C PRO A 13 18.38 -4.25 10.35
N ALA A 14 19.22 -4.55 9.37
CA ALA A 14 20.43 -3.75 9.12
C ALA A 14 20.05 -2.45 8.39
N PRO A 15 20.48 -1.26 8.87
CA PRO A 15 20.22 -0.02 8.17
C PRO A 15 21.26 0.21 7.07
N ARG A 16 20.79 0.58 5.88
CA ARG A 16 21.63 1.32 4.92
C ARG A 16 20.79 2.43 4.31
N GLU A 17 20.90 3.61 4.91
CA GLU A 17 20.32 4.85 4.41
C GLU A 17 20.93 5.18 3.04
N VAL A 18 20.09 5.27 2.03
CA VAL A 18 20.41 5.87 0.73
C VAL A 18 20.02 7.35 0.82
N PRO A 19 20.92 8.29 0.51
CA PRO A 19 20.61 9.71 0.62
C PRO A 19 19.52 10.08 -0.40
N ALA A 20 18.40 10.60 0.10
CA ALA A 20 17.33 11.14 -0.71
C ALA A 20 17.83 12.40 -1.47
N PRO A 21 17.57 12.53 -2.79
CA PRO A 21 17.83 13.77 -3.49
C PRO A 21 16.93 14.89 -2.96
N ALA A 22 17.49 16.10 -2.92
CA ALA A 22 16.87 17.28 -2.36
C ALA A 22 15.74 17.87 -3.25
N ASN A 23 14.71 18.37 -2.55
CA ASN A 23 13.58 19.22 -3.00
C ASN A 23 12.42 18.46 -3.68
N ASP A 24 11.15 18.67 -3.34
CA ASP A 24 10.49 19.87 -2.80
C ASP A 24 9.92 19.70 -1.38
N PHE A 25 9.94 20.79 -0.60
CA PHE A 25 9.24 20.87 0.68
C PHE A 25 7.74 20.58 0.47
N LEU A 26 7.27 19.43 0.98
CA LEU A 26 5.85 19.17 1.17
C LEU A 26 5.23 20.39 1.91
N PRO A 27 4.12 20.96 1.43
CA PRO A 27 3.56 22.16 2.04
C PRO A 27 3.03 21.86 3.44
N ARG A 28 3.64 22.52 4.44
CA ARG A 28 3.23 22.45 5.85
C ARG A 28 1.92 23.19 6.05
N GLY A 29 0.85 22.44 6.22
CA GLY A 29 -0.41 22.92 6.80
C GLY A 29 -0.43 22.63 8.29
N THR A 30 -0.66 23.67 9.07
CA THR A 30 -0.68 23.65 10.53
C THR A 30 -1.87 22.82 11.08
N LEU A 31 -1.90 22.50 12.37
CA LEU A 31 -3.09 22.01 13.07
C LEU A 31 -3.07 22.76 14.40
N THR A 32 -4.20 23.29 14.86
CA THR A 32 -4.27 23.70 16.27
C THR A 32 -4.31 22.42 17.09
N MET A 33 -3.13 21.90 17.45
CA MET A 33 -3.00 20.84 18.43
C MET A 33 -3.57 21.37 19.75
N ALA A 34 -4.70 20.83 20.19
CA ALA A 34 -5.37 21.24 21.43
C ALA A 34 -4.45 21.13 22.67
N ASP A 35 -3.36 20.37 22.56
CA ASP A 35 -2.42 20.06 23.64
C ASP A 35 -1.14 20.90 23.65
N VAL A 36 -0.91 21.77 22.66
CA VAL A 36 0.29 22.62 22.62
C VAL A 36 0.01 23.96 23.31
N ARG A 37 0.54 24.11 24.53
CA ARG A 37 0.46 25.33 25.34
C ARG A 37 1.83 26.00 25.41
N GLN A 38 1.92 27.28 25.05
CA GLN A 38 3.15 28.06 25.27
C GLN A 38 3.26 28.41 26.75
N ARG A 39 4.40 28.07 27.35
CA ARG A 39 4.72 28.44 28.74
C ARG A 39 5.28 29.86 28.74
N LEU A 40 4.58 30.78 29.42
CA LEU A 40 5.00 32.16 29.61
C LEU A 40 5.82 32.29 30.91
N SER A 41 6.55 33.38 31.07
CA SER A 41 7.16 33.73 32.36
C SER A 41 6.09 33.81 33.46
N HIS A 42 6.46 33.43 34.69
CA HIS A 42 5.55 33.33 35.85
C HIS A 42 4.51 32.19 35.81
N GLY A 43 4.82 31.07 35.15
CA GLY A 43 4.07 29.82 35.32
C GLY A 43 2.69 29.78 34.63
N ARG A 44 2.40 30.76 33.76
CA ARG A 44 1.16 30.80 32.97
C ARG A 44 1.34 30.03 31.66
N SER A 45 0.27 29.43 31.16
CA SER A 45 0.26 28.76 29.85
C SER A 45 -0.88 29.33 29.01
N ARG A 46 -0.61 29.63 27.72
CA ARG A 46 -1.63 30.12 26.78
C ARG A 46 -1.75 29.13 25.60
N PRO A 47 -2.98 28.82 25.14
CA PRO A 47 -3.15 28.09 23.88
C PRO A 47 -2.59 28.93 22.74
N VAL A 48 -1.72 28.33 21.93
CA VAL A 48 -1.17 28.98 20.73
C VAL A 48 -2.07 28.59 19.56
N ALA A 49 -2.71 29.58 18.94
CA ALA A 49 -3.34 29.40 17.64
C ALA A 49 -2.23 29.46 16.60
N VAL A 50 -1.80 28.30 16.10
CA VAL A 50 -0.87 28.22 14.97
C VAL A 50 -1.73 28.16 13.71
N GLU A 51 -1.55 29.10 12.79
CA GLU A 51 -2.40 29.27 11.61
C GLU A 51 -2.07 28.24 10.54
N VAL A 52 -3.05 27.40 10.19
CA VAL A 52 -3.00 26.31 9.21
C VAL A 52 -3.40 26.80 7.83
N ILE A 53 -2.44 26.89 6.93
CA ILE A 53 -2.78 26.92 5.52
C ILE A 53 -3.24 25.49 5.16
N ARG A 54 -4.55 25.27 5.00
CA ARG A 54 -5.03 24.01 4.43
C ARG A 54 -4.44 23.92 3.01
N PRO A 55 -3.79 22.80 2.63
CA PRO A 55 -3.32 22.65 1.26
C PRO A 55 -4.48 22.83 0.29
N ARG A 56 -4.18 23.26 -0.94
CA ARG A 56 -5.10 23.10 -2.09
C ARG A 56 -5.79 21.74 -2.00
N LYS A 57 -7.06 21.66 -2.42
CA LYS A 57 -7.80 20.38 -2.53
C LYS A 57 -6.86 19.35 -3.16
N VAL A 58 -6.48 18.35 -2.38
CA VAL A 58 -5.70 17.22 -2.86
C VAL A 58 -6.61 16.47 -3.81
N ASN A 59 -6.11 16.08 -4.98
CA ASN A 59 -6.88 15.32 -5.94
C ASN A 59 -7.15 13.93 -5.37
N GLU A 60 -8.43 13.60 -5.18
CA GLU A 60 -8.85 12.31 -4.64
C GLU A 60 -8.39 11.11 -5.47
N PHE A 61 -8.23 11.27 -6.80
CA PHE A 61 -7.74 10.21 -7.68
C PHE A 61 -6.27 9.90 -7.42
N ASP A 62 -5.41 10.91 -7.31
CA ASP A 62 -3.97 10.72 -7.07
C ASP A 62 -3.73 10.00 -5.72
N VAL A 63 -4.56 10.31 -4.72
CA VAL A 63 -4.48 9.67 -3.40
C VAL A 63 -5.09 8.28 -3.41
N ALA A 64 -6.19 8.06 -4.14
CA ALA A 64 -6.77 6.73 -4.33
C ALA A 64 -5.81 5.77 -5.05
N GLU A 65 -5.05 6.26 -6.04
CA GLU A 65 -4.02 5.48 -6.72
C GLU A 65 -2.91 5.04 -5.74
N ALA A 66 -2.47 5.91 -4.85
CA ALA A 66 -1.47 5.56 -3.83
C ALA A 66 -2.03 4.56 -2.79
N ALA A 67 -3.25 4.82 -2.30
CA ALA A 67 -3.91 3.99 -1.30
C ALA A 67 -4.37 2.62 -1.84
N LEU A 68 -4.47 2.47 -3.17
CA LEU A 68 -4.80 1.21 -3.82
C LEU A 68 -3.88 0.06 -3.39
N PHE A 69 -2.59 0.33 -3.21
CA PHE A 69 -1.61 -0.72 -2.92
C PHE A 69 -1.73 -1.28 -1.51
N PRO A 70 -1.73 -0.47 -0.44
CA PRO A 70 -2.12 -0.93 0.89
C PRO A 70 -3.46 -1.67 0.89
N ARG A 71 -4.46 -1.21 0.12
CA ARG A 71 -5.77 -1.86 0.02
C ARG A 71 -5.71 -3.25 -0.63
N LEU A 72 -4.88 -3.44 -1.65
CA LEU A 72 -4.66 -4.73 -2.33
C LEU A 72 -3.92 -5.71 -1.42
N PHE A 73 -2.84 -5.26 -0.77
CA PHE A 73 -2.10 -6.07 0.20
C PHE A 73 -2.99 -6.45 1.39
N TRP A 74 -3.74 -5.51 1.94
CA TRP A 74 -4.70 -5.78 3.00
C TRP A 74 -5.71 -6.86 2.60
N ALA A 75 -6.31 -6.76 1.40
CA ALA A 75 -7.24 -7.77 0.89
C ALA A 75 -6.61 -9.17 0.85
N ILE A 76 -5.32 -9.26 0.52
CA ILE A 76 -4.63 -10.54 0.50
C ILE A 76 -4.55 -11.14 1.90
N TYR A 77 -4.14 -10.32 2.87
CA TYR A 77 -3.85 -10.76 4.23
C TYR A 77 -5.09 -10.99 5.11
N VAL A 78 -6.26 -10.45 4.74
CA VAL A 78 -7.53 -10.73 5.42
C VAL A 78 -8.34 -11.87 4.77
N SER A 79 -7.81 -12.46 3.69
CA SER A 79 -8.45 -13.61 3.04
C SER A 79 -8.43 -14.86 3.94
N PRO A 80 -9.33 -15.83 3.69
CA PRO A 80 -9.39 -17.07 4.48
C PRO A 80 -8.08 -17.84 4.57
N ASP A 81 -7.20 -17.72 3.56
CA ASP A 81 -5.91 -18.43 3.50
C ASP A 81 -4.90 -17.92 4.53
N PHE A 82 -5.00 -16.66 4.94
CA PHE A 82 -4.01 -16.00 5.81
C PHE A 82 -4.60 -15.54 7.15
N ALA A 83 -5.93 -15.46 7.28
CA ALA A 83 -6.60 -14.99 8.47
C ALA A 83 -6.37 -15.92 9.68
N GLY A 84 -6.15 -15.33 10.85
CA GLY A 84 -6.02 -16.07 12.12
C GLY A 84 -4.59 -16.39 12.54
N GLU A 85 -3.59 -16.00 11.76
CA GLU A 85 -2.18 -15.99 12.15
C GLU A 85 -1.77 -14.60 12.65
N ALA A 86 -1.12 -14.53 13.81
CA ALA A 86 -0.80 -13.27 14.48
C ALA A 86 0.07 -12.32 13.64
N ASP A 87 0.99 -12.87 12.84
CA ASP A 87 1.86 -12.09 11.96
C ASP A 87 1.11 -11.54 10.75
N ASN A 88 0.19 -12.33 10.17
CA ASN A 88 -0.68 -11.89 9.07
C ASN A 88 -1.65 -10.81 9.56
N ASP A 89 -2.22 -10.96 10.75
CA ASP A 89 -3.08 -9.97 11.38
C ASP A 89 -2.34 -8.66 11.71
N ARG A 90 -1.03 -8.75 12.03
CA ARG A 90 -0.18 -7.57 12.22
C ARG A 90 0.04 -6.84 10.90
N LEU A 91 0.36 -7.57 9.83
CA LEU A 91 0.55 -6.99 8.49
C LEU A 91 -0.74 -6.38 7.95
N ALA A 92 -1.89 -7.06 8.11
CA ALA A 92 -3.19 -6.50 7.76
C ALA A 92 -3.45 -5.17 8.48
N ARG A 93 -3.16 -5.07 9.78
CA ARG A 93 -3.29 -3.81 10.52
C ARG A 93 -2.33 -2.73 10.02
N ALA A 94 -1.10 -3.08 9.66
CA ALA A 94 -0.15 -2.13 9.10
C ALA A 94 -0.65 -1.54 7.77
N PHE A 95 -1.11 -2.39 6.84
CA PHE A 95 -1.69 -1.92 5.57
C PHE A 95 -2.95 -1.08 5.79
N GLN A 96 -3.76 -1.41 6.80
CA GLN A 96 -4.92 -0.60 7.17
C GLN A 96 -4.52 0.79 7.71
N ALA A 97 -3.47 0.87 8.51
CA ALA A 97 -2.94 2.15 9.00
C ALA A 97 -2.38 3.02 7.84
N ASP A 98 -1.75 2.40 6.84
CA ASP A 98 -1.32 3.11 5.63
C ASP A 98 -2.52 3.67 4.83
N MET A 99 -3.59 2.88 4.65
CA MET A 99 -4.83 3.40 4.04
C MET A 99 -5.39 4.58 4.82
N GLN A 100 -5.35 4.53 6.16
CA GLN A 100 -5.84 5.61 7.01
C GLN A 100 -5.01 6.88 6.86
N THR A 101 -3.68 6.76 6.68
CA THR A 101 -2.80 7.91 6.43
C THR A 101 -3.23 8.69 5.18
N TYR A 102 -3.62 7.98 4.12
CA TYR A 102 -4.17 8.60 2.90
C TYR A 102 -5.59 9.14 3.10
N ALA A 103 -6.39 8.52 3.94
CA ALA A 103 -7.72 9.02 4.28
C ALA A 103 -7.66 10.32 5.10
N ASP A 104 -6.69 10.45 6.00
CA ASP A 104 -6.56 11.59 6.92
C ASP A 104 -6.19 12.90 6.21
N ILE A 105 -5.60 12.83 5.02
CA ILE A 105 -5.31 14.01 4.20
C ILE A 105 -6.53 14.50 3.40
N MET A 106 -7.60 13.70 3.30
CA MET A 106 -8.82 14.05 2.56
C MET A 106 -9.69 15.03 3.34
N ALA A 107 -10.27 16.00 2.63
CA ALA A 107 -11.36 16.79 3.22
C ALA A 107 -12.58 15.87 3.47
N PRO A 108 -13.41 16.14 4.50
CA PRO A 108 -14.60 15.34 4.78
C PRO A 108 -15.54 15.16 3.57
N SER A 109 -15.61 16.17 2.69
CA SER A 109 -16.41 16.12 1.46
C SER A 109 -15.82 15.24 0.36
N GLN A 110 -14.51 14.96 0.38
CA GLN A 110 -13.80 14.13 -0.62
C GLN A 110 -13.67 12.67 -0.17
N TRP A 111 -13.84 12.40 1.12
CA TRP A 111 -13.58 11.09 1.71
C TRP A 111 -14.39 9.95 1.06
N ALA A 112 -15.67 10.20 0.76
CA ALA A 112 -16.53 9.21 0.12
C ALA A 112 -16.09 8.89 -1.32
N ASP A 113 -15.65 9.91 -2.07
CA ASP A 113 -15.15 9.73 -3.44
C ASP A 113 -13.80 9.01 -3.43
N PHE A 114 -12.85 9.44 -2.59
CA PHE A 114 -11.57 8.77 -2.38
C PHE A 114 -11.75 7.28 -2.08
N ARG A 115 -12.59 6.95 -1.08
CA ARG A 115 -12.83 5.56 -0.69
C ARG A 115 -13.46 4.76 -1.84
N ARG A 116 -14.45 5.34 -2.52
CA ARG A 116 -15.10 4.68 -3.66
C ARG A 116 -14.10 4.35 -4.75
N GLU A 117 -13.23 5.28 -5.14
CA GLU A 117 -12.25 5.05 -6.21
C GLU A 117 -11.17 4.03 -5.79
N MET A 118 -10.69 4.10 -4.54
CA MET A 118 -9.75 3.11 -3.98
C MET A 118 -10.36 1.70 -3.96
N ASP A 119 -11.55 1.54 -3.39
CA ASP A 119 -12.24 0.25 -3.29
C ASP A 119 -12.60 -0.29 -4.69
N ARG A 120 -13.12 0.56 -5.59
CA ARG A 120 -13.43 0.19 -6.97
C ARG A 120 -12.19 -0.27 -7.73
N GLY A 121 -11.06 0.41 -7.57
CA GLY A 121 -9.79 0.02 -8.15
C GLY A 121 -9.35 -1.35 -7.64
N ALA A 122 -9.38 -1.55 -6.32
CA ALA A 122 -8.98 -2.81 -5.70
C ALA A 122 -9.86 -3.98 -6.15
N ASP A 123 -11.17 -3.82 -6.12
CA ASP A 123 -12.13 -4.84 -6.52
C ASP A 123 -12.01 -5.18 -8.01
N SER A 124 -11.70 -4.19 -8.85
CA SER A 124 -11.47 -4.40 -10.29
C SER A 124 -10.21 -5.23 -10.55
N VAL A 125 -9.14 -4.99 -9.79
CA VAL A 125 -7.92 -5.80 -9.86
C VAL A 125 -8.21 -7.22 -9.36
N LEU A 126 -8.77 -7.36 -8.15
CA LEU A 126 -9.08 -8.66 -7.56
C LEU A 126 -10.04 -9.48 -8.43
N GLY A 127 -11.02 -8.84 -9.09
CA GLY A 127 -11.92 -9.50 -10.05
C GLY A 127 -11.23 -10.13 -11.26
N ILE A 128 -10.02 -9.68 -11.62
CA ILE A 128 -9.18 -10.30 -12.67
C ILE A 128 -8.32 -11.43 -12.09
N LEU A 129 -7.82 -11.22 -10.86
CA LEU A 129 -6.86 -12.10 -10.21
C LEU A 129 -7.51 -13.33 -9.58
N VAL A 130 -8.78 -13.22 -9.17
CA VAL A 130 -9.57 -14.28 -8.53
C VAL A 130 -10.43 -14.99 -9.57
N ASN A 131 -10.37 -16.32 -9.59
CA ASN A 131 -11.31 -17.10 -10.38
C ASN A 131 -12.53 -17.52 -9.53
N TRP A 132 -13.55 -16.66 -9.56
CA TRP A 132 -14.82 -16.88 -8.86
C TRP A 132 -15.62 -18.11 -9.36
N GLN A 133 -15.18 -18.76 -10.45
CA GLN A 133 -15.83 -19.97 -10.98
C GLN A 133 -15.31 -21.27 -10.33
N ILE A 134 -14.28 -21.19 -9.49
CA ILE A 134 -13.69 -22.34 -8.79
C ILE A 134 -14.13 -22.31 -7.32
N GLY A 135 -15.31 -22.83 -6.99
CA GLY A 135 -15.80 -23.00 -5.61
C GLY A 135 -16.37 -21.74 -4.92
N GLU A 136 -16.97 -21.92 -3.73
CA GLU A 136 -17.59 -20.83 -2.94
C GLU A 136 -16.58 -19.76 -2.50
N ASP A 137 -15.31 -20.13 -2.31
CA ASP A 137 -14.23 -19.21 -1.94
C ASP A 137 -13.51 -18.57 -3.14
N GLY A 138 -13.82 -19.00 -4.38
CA GLY A 138 -13.16 -18.55 -5.60
C GLY A 138 -11.67 -18.91 -5.62
N GLY A 139 -11.29 -19.97 -6.33
CA GLY A 139 -9.90 -20.41 -6.44
C GLY A 139 -8.97 -19.28 -6.88
N TRP A 140 -8.25 -18.69 -5.93
CA TRP A 140 -7.21 -17.71 -6.16
C TRP A 140 -5.86 -18.34 -5.77
N HIS A 141 -4.88 -18.29 -6.67
CA HIS A 141 -3.55 -18.77 -6.33
C HIS A 141 -2.81 -17.63 -5.64
N SER A 142 -2.83 -17.62 -4.31
CA SER A 142 -2.45 -16.48 -3.47
C SER A 142 -1.05 -15.95 -3.79
N LEU A 143 -0.08 -16.84 -4.06
CA LEU A 143 1.27 -16.46 -4.49
C LEU A 143 1.29 -15.75 -5.86
N LYS A 144 0.44 -16.16 -6.80
CA LYS A 144 0.32 -15.51 -8.13
C LYS A 144 -0.40 -14.16 -8.02
N VAL A 145 -1.45 -14.08 -7.20
CA VAL A 145 -2.12 -12.81 -6.91
C VAL A 145 -1.11 -11.82 -6.34
N PHE A 146 -0.33 -12.26 -5.35
CA PHE A 146 0.74 -11.47 -4.76
C PHE A 146 1.78 -11.05 -5.80
N ALA A 147 2.28 -11.98 -6.63
CA ALA A 147 3.26 -11.67 -7.66
C ALA A 147 2.76 -10.58 -8.63
N VAL A 148 1.50 -10.63 -9.06
CA VAL A 148 0.93 -9.61 -9.95
C VAL A 148 0.80 -8.26 -9.25
N VAL A 149 0.30 -8.22 -8.01
CA VAL A 149 0.18 -6.98 -7.22
C VAL A 149 1.54 -6.35 -6.96
N PHE A 150 2.55 -7.17 -6.65
CA PHE A 150 3.92 -6.72 -6.43
C PHE A 150 4.56 -6.17 -7.71
N LEU A 151 4.43 -6.87 -8.85
CA LEU A 151 4.92 -6.38 -10.14
C LEU A 151 4.23 -5.06 -10.54
N LEU A 152 2.94 -4.92 -10.26
CA LEU A 152 2.22 -3.66 -10.47
C LEU A 152 2.81 -2.53 -9.60
N MET A 153 3.10 -2.82 -8.32
CA MET A 153 3.69 -1.85 -7.39
C MET A 153 5.04 -1.36 -7.89
N LEU A 154 5.91 -2.27 -8.34
CA LEU A 154 7.22 -1.92 -8.92
C LEU A 154 7.06 -1.11 -10.21
N TRP A 155 6.12 -1.50 -11.09
CA TRP A 155 5.87 -0.77 -12.33
C TRP A 155 5.39 0.65 -12.08
N VAL A 156 4.50 0.84 -11.10
CA VAL A 156 4.02 2.17 -10.70
C VAL A 156 5.14 3.00 -10.08
N ASP A 157 5.93 2.45 -9.15
CA ASP A 157 7.05 3.18 -8.52
C ASP A 157 8.09 3.61 -9.57
N ARG A 158 8.37 2.76 -10.57
CA ARG A 158 9.33 3.05 -11.66
C ARG A 158 8.91 4.25 -12.52
N HIS A 159 7.61 4.45 -12.73
CA HIS A 159 7.09 5.46 -13.66
C HIS A 159 6.47 6.67 -12.97
N ALA A 160 6.27 6.62 -11.65
CA ALA A 160 5.74 7.75 -10.90
C ALA A 160 6.73 8.92 -10.95
N GLY A 161 6.23 10.13 -11.23
CA GLY A 161 7.03 11.36 -11.19
C GLY A 161 7.41 11.82 -9.77
N GLN A 162 6.87 11.17 -8.75
CA GLN A 162 7.03 11.49 -7.33
C GLN A 162 6.91 10.22 -6.47
N GLY A 163 7.34 10.29 -5.21
CA GLY A 163 7.23 9.17 -4.27
C GLY A 163 5.76 8.76 -4.05
N MET A 164 5.41 7.55 -4.50
CA MET A 164 4.02 7.08 -4.48
C MET A 164 3.59 6.53 -3.11
N PHE A 165 4.52 5.89 -2.40
CA PHE A 165 4.24 5.11 -1.20
C PHE A 165 4.83 5.71 0.06
N THR A 166 4.12 5.54 1.18
CA THR A 166 4.62 5.84 2.52
C THR A 166 5.84 4.99 2.86
N THR A 167 6.67 5.47 3.79
CA THR A 167 7.80 4.69 4.31
C THR A 167 7.33 3.41 5.01
N ASP A 168 6.22 3.48 5.73
CA ASP A 168 5.66 2.36 6.49
C ASP A 168 5.10 1.26 5.57
N PHE A 169 4.43 1.65 4.49
CA PHE A 169 4.00 0.70 3.46
C PHE A 169 5.21 0.05 2.80
N LYS A 170 6.23 0.83 2.43
CA LYS A 170 7.46 0.30 1.82
C LYS A 170 8.15 -0.72 2.73
N ALA A 171 8.21 -0.44 4.04
CA ALA A 171 8.77 -1.36 5.02
C ALA A 171 7.96 -2.66 5.13
N SER A 172 6.63 -2.55 5.25
CA SER A 172 5.73 -3.70 5.33
C SER A 172 5.76 -4.55 4.05
N ALA A 173 5.74 -3.92 2.88
CA ALA A 173 5.83 -4.61 1.59
C ALA A 173 7.19 -5.30 1.41
N ALA A 174 8.29 -4.67 1.84
CA ALA A 174 9.62 -5.27 1.81
C ALA A 174 9.73 -6.48 2.74
N GLU A 175 9.11 -6.42 3.93
CA GLU A 175 9.04 -7.55 4.86
C GLU A 175 8.34 -8.74 4.21
N VAL A 176 7.17 -8.51 3.61
CA VAL A 176 6.41 -9.55 2.91
C VAL A 176 7.21 -10.16 1.76
N PHE A 177 7.86 -9.32 0.95
CA PHE A 177 8.68 -9.79 -0.16
C PHE A 177 9.89 -10.61 0.32
N GLY A 178 10.54 -10.18 1.39
CA GLY A 178 11.62 -10.92 2.04
C GLY A 178 11.18 -12.31 2.49
N HIS A 179 10.00 -12.42 3.08
CA HIS A 179 9.42 -13.70 3.49
C HIS A 179 9.16 -14.63 2.28
N ILE A 180 8.55 -14.11 1.21
CA ILE A 180 8.27 -14.88 0.00
C ILE A 180 9.55 -15.35 -0.68
N GLN A 181 10.57 -14.50 -0.75
CA GLN A 181 11.89 -14.87 -1.30
C GLN A 181 12.61 -15.92 -0.44
N LEU A 182 12.35 -15.97 0.86
CA LEU A 182 12.94 -16.98 1.74
C LEU A 182 12.23 -18.32 1.62
N MET A 183 10.89 -18.32 1.61
CA MET A 183 10.06 -19.52 1.76
C MET A 183 9.59 -20.11 0.42
N HIS A 184 9.32 -19.25 -0.57
CA HIS A 184 8.62 -19.62 -1.80
C HIS A 184 9.40 -19.23 -3.06
N ARG A 185 10.73 -19.05 -2.97
CA ARG A 185 11.55 -18.53 -4.08
C ARG A 185 11.35 -19.28 -5.40
N ALA A 186 11.41 -20.61 -5.37
CA ALA A 186 11.29 -21.44 -6.56
C ALA A 186 9.89 -21.36 -7.18
N GLU A 187 8.86 -21.34 -6.33
CA GLU A 187 7.46 -21.20 -6.75
C GLU A 187 7.21 -19.82 -7.35
N PHE A 188 7.75 -18.78 -6.72
CA PHE A 188 7.65 -17.39 -7.20
C PHE A 188 8.31 -17.22 -8.58
N GLN A 189 9.51 -17.78 -8.77
CA GLN A 189 10.19 -17.78 -10.07
C GLN A 189 9.42 -18.55 -11.15
N ALA A 190 8.74 -19.64 -10.77
CA ALA A 190 7.94 -20.41 -11.72
C ALA A 190 6.68 -19.67 -12.19
N ILE A 191 6.05 -18.87 -11.32
CA ILE A 191 4.81 -18.15 -11.63
C ILE A 191 5.05 -16.75 -12.21
N GLU A 192 6.22 -16.16 -12.00
CA GLU A 192 6.59 -14.82 -12.45
C GLU A 192 6.28 -14.57 -13.94
N PRO A 193 6.64 -15.46 -14.89
CA PRO A 193 6.26 -15.28 -16.30
C PRO A 193 4.74 -15.21 -16.53
N SER A 194 3.96 -15.96 -15.74
CA SER A 194 2.50 -15.87 -15.81
C SER A 194 1.97 -14.59 -15.17
N ALA A 195 2.64 -14.04 -14.16
CA ALA A 195 2.26 -12.79 -13.52
C ALA A 195 2.49 -11.61 -14.49
N HIS A 196 3.64 -11.58 -15.18
CA HIS A 196 3.92 -10.61 -16.25
C HIS A 196 2.84 -10.61 -17.36
N LYS A 197 2.34 -11.77 -17.76
CA LYS A 197 1.24 -11.88 -18.75
C LYS A 197 -0.10 -11.33 -18.27
N MET A 198 -0.32 -11.25 -16.96
CA MET A 198 -1.55 -10.72 -16.37
C MET A 198 -1.52 -9.20 -16.22
N LEU A 199 -0.32 -8.62 -16.05
CA LEU A 199 -0.15 -7.22 -15.73
C LEU A 199 -0.76 -6.24 -16.75
N PRO A 200 -0.68 -6.46 -18.08
CA PRO A 200 -1.37 -5.62 -19.05
C PRO A 200 -2.90 -5.58 -18.84
N LYS A 201 -3.50 -6.72 -18.47
CA LYS A 201 -4.95 -6.80 -18.24
C LYS A 201 -5.34 -6.03 -16.99
N VAL A 202 -4.53 -6.12 -15.94
CA VAL A 202 -4.71 -5.38 -14.68
C VAL A 202 -4.62 -3.87 -14.91
N ILE A 203 -3.56 -3.41 -15.59
CA ILE A 203 -3.38 -1.98 -15.90
C ILE A 203 -4.52 -1.45 -16.77
N ALA A 204 -4.92 -2.20 -17.82
CA ALA A 204 -6.03 -1.79 -18.67
C ALA A 204 -7.35 -1.63 -17.89
N LYS A 205 -7.60 -2.47 -16.88
CA LYS A 205 -8.78 -2.36 -16.02
C LYS A 205 -8.71 -1.21 -15.04
N LEU A 206 -7.54 -0.93 -14.47
CA LEU A 206 -7.33 0.25 -13.63
C LEU A 206 -7.56 1.54 -14.43
N LYS A 207 -7.01 1.62 -15.66
CA LYS A 207 -7.25 2.73 -16.59
C LYS A 207 -8.73 2.87 -16.96
N ALA A 208 -9.44 1.77 -17.16
CA ALA A 208 -10.89 1.79 -17.41
C ALA A 208 -11.70 2.29 -16.20
N CYS A 209 -11.14 2.25 -14.99
CA CYS A 209 -11.73 2.87 -13.80
C CYS A 209 -11.36 4.35 -13.64
N GLY A 210 -10.54 4.91 -14.53
CA GLY A 210 -10.02 6.28 -14.43
C GLY A 210 -8.75 6.41 -13.60
N LEU A 211 -8.15 5.30 -13.15
CA LEU A 211 -6.93 5.26 -12.34
C LEU A 211 -5.71 4.95 -13.22
N PHE A 212 -4.56 5.54 -12.90
CA PHE A 212 -3.28 5.34 -13.57
C PHE A 212 -3.31 5.65 -15.08
N LEU A 213 -4.06 6.67 -15.48
CA LEU A 213 -4.10 7.12 -16.88
C LEU A 213 -2.73 7.59 -17.38
N TRP A 214 -1.87 8.03 -16.46
CA TRP A 214 -0.49 8.46 -16.72
C TRP A 214 0.49 7.29 -16.87
N LEU A 215 0.15 6.09 -16.39
CA LEU A 215 1.04 4.94 -16.38
C LEU A 215 1.18 4.37 -17.80
N PRO A 216 2.39 4.13 -18.32
CA PRO A 216 2.55 3.50 -19.62
C PRO A 216 2.01 2.07 -19.61
N ASP A 217 1.63 1.59 -20.79
CA ASP A 217 1.24 0.19 -20.96
C ASP A 217 2.43 -0.72 -20.64
N TYR A 218 2.14 -1.89 -20.08
CA TYR A 218 3.17 -2.81 -19.65
C TYR A 218 3.88 -3.46 -20.85
N GLN A 219 5.19 -3.25 -20.98
CA GLN A 219 6.00 -3.81 -22.07
C GLN A 219 6.90 -4.99 -21.65
N GLY A 220 6.85 -5.42 -20.39
CA GLY A 220 7.84 -6.35 -19.83
C GLY A 220 9.15 -5.61 -19.49
N ASP A 221 10.00 -6.21 -18.65
CA ASP A 221 11.38 -5.70 -18.43
C ASP A 221 12.31 -6.03 -19.62
N GLY A 222 11.78 -5.97 -20.83
CA GLY A 222 12.48 -6.24 -22.08
C GLY A 222 12.95 -4.96 -22.74
N GLU A 223 13.96 -4.31 -22.15
CA GLU A 223 15.04 -3.56 -22.83
C GLU A 223 16.24 -3.39 -21.88
#